data_AF-A0A945RNT9-F1
#
_entry.id   AF-A0A945RNT9-F1
#
_cell.length_a   1.000
_cell.length_b   1.000
_cell.length_c   1.000
_cell.angle_alpha   90.00
_cell.angle_beta   90.00
_cell.angle_gamma   90.00
#
_symmetry.space_group_name_H-M   'P 1'
#
loop_
_entity.id
_entity.type
_entity.pdbx_description
1 polymer ?
#
loop_
_entity_poly.entity_id
_entity_poly.type
_entity_poly.pdbx_seq_one_letter_code
_entity_poly.pdbx_strand_id
1 'polypeptide(L)'
;MNTADPTPIMAHQIPRGHCVRRAGSQQAETVFVKAERQGTEYIHHYLIQVIPRLPEGLAMIYVDPEEMLIDCGNPPTFDYADGETRNDPAIGDIFENPKGTYLKVIEDPKSQKMFAFIDTTSGEVKRRQERGVITVYPAWRIR
;
A
#
# COMPACT_ATOMS: atom_id res chain seq x y z
N MET A 1 -19.31 23.74 1.53
CA MET A 1 -18.53 24.00 2.76
C MET A 1 -17.07 23.90 2.38
N ASN A 2 -16.28 24.93 2.69
CA ASN A 2 -14.88 25.03 2.30
C ASN A 2 -14.04 24.30 3.36
N THR A 3 -13.84 22.99 3.20
CA THR A 3 -12.86 22.26 4.02
C THR A 3 -11.48 22.61 3.46
N ALA A 4 -10.74 23.44 4.17
CA ALA A 4 -9.33 23.67 3.86
C ALA A 4 -8.64 22.29 3.78
N ASP A 5 -7.93 22.04 2.69
CA ASP A 5 -7.14 20.82 2.55
C ASP A 5 -6.18 20.72 3.75
N PRO A 6 -6.02 19.52 4.36
CA PRO A 6 -5.16 19.34 5.52
C PRO A 6 -3.74 19.85 5.22
N THR A 7 -3.10 20.48 6.20
CA THR A 7 -1.73 20.96 6.05
C THR A 7 -0.78 19.79 5.76
N PRO A 8 0.05 19.87 4.70
CA PRO A 8 1.04 18.84 4.44
C PRO A 8 2.03 18.66 5.60
N ILE A 9 2.40 17.42 5.86
CA ILE A 9 3.41 17.02 6.85
C ILE A 9 4.42 16.07 6.21
N MET A 10 5.59 15.90 6.83
CA MET A 10 6.65 15.05 6.28
C MET A 10 6.24 13.57 6.32
N ALA A 11 6.65 12.81 5.31
CA ALA A 11 6.30 11.40 5.18
C ALA A 11 6.65 10.57 6.43
N HIS A 12 7.80 10.84 7.07
CA HIS A 12 8.21 10.11 8.28
C HIS A 12 7.33 10.38 9.51
N GLN A 13 6.54 11.46 9.51
CA GLN A 13 5.64 11.82 10.61
C GLN A 13 4.27 11.13 10.49
N ILE A 14 3.90 10.68 9.29
CA ILE A 14 2.64 9.99 9.03
C ILE A 14 2.77 8.52 9.44
N PRO A 15 1.85 7.92 10.21
CA PRO A 15 1.90 6.48 10.48
C PRO A 15 1.80 5.63 9.21
N ARG A 16 2.51 4.50 9.16
CA ARG A 16 2.27 3.49 8.13
C ARG A 16 0.81 2.98 8.19
N GLY A 17 0.31 2.56 7.04
CA GLY A 17 -1.08 2.14 6.87
C GLY A 17 -2.03 3.29 6.55
N HIS A 18 -1.68 4.55 6.87
CA HIS A 18 -2.54 5.69 6.57
C HIS A 18 -2.71 5.93 5.07
N CYS A 19 -3.88 6.44 4.70
CA CYS A 19 -4.13 6.99 3.38
C CYS A 19 -3.48 8.37 3.27
N VAL A 20 -2.81 8.65 2.14
CA VAL A 20 -2.12 9.91 1.90
C VAL A 20 -2.31 10.39 0.47
N ARG A 21 -2.11 11.69 0.25
CA ARG A 21 -1.95 12.30 -1.09
C ARG A 21 -0.62 13.05 -1.16
N ARG A 22 -0.09 13.21 -2.37
CA ARG A 22 1.06 14.08 -2.61
C ARG A 22 0.67 15.56 -2.55
N ALA A 23 1.39 16.36 -1.77
CA ALA A 23 1.16 17.79 -1.71
C ALA A 23 1.44 18.46 -3.07
N GLY A 24 0.62 19.42 -3.48
CA GLY A 24 0.81 20.15 -4.73
C GLY A 24 0.57 19.35 -6.02
N SER A 25 0.08 18.10 -5.93
CA SER A 25 -0.31 17.31 -7.10
C SER A 25 -1.56 17.89 -7.76
N GLN A 26 -1.55 18.02 -9.09
CA GLN A 26 -2.76 18.31 -9.87
C GLN A 26 -3.76 17.13 -9.85
N GLN A 27 -3.31 15.93 -9.45
CA GLN A 27 -4.13 14.74 -9.31
C GLN A 27 -4.66 14.64 -7.86
N ALA A 28 -5.52 15.59 -7.48
CA ALA A 28 -6.09 15.66 -6.14
C ALA A 28 -6.90 14.39 -5.75
N GLU A 29 -7.33 13.60 -6.73
CA GLU A 29 -8.08 12.35 -6.52
C GLU A 29 -7.19 11.12 -6.33
N THR A 30 -5.87 11.25 -6.53
CA THR A 30 -4.95 10.12 -6.38
C THR A 30 -4.65 9.88 -4.89
N VAL A 31 -5.04 8.71 -4.38
CA VAL A 31 -4.82 8.30 -2.99
C VAL A 31 -3.82 7.16 -2.95
N PHE A 32 -2.90 7.25 -1.99
CA PHE A 32 -1.90 6.24 -1.72
C PHE A 32 -2.09 5.68 -0.32
N VAL A 33 -1.63 4.46 -0.10
CA VAL A 33 -1.38 3.93 1.25
C VAL A 33 0.10 4.11 1.55
N LYS A 34 0.41 4.72 2.69
CA LYS A 34 1.78 4.79 3.19
C LYS A 34 2.20 3.41 3.70
N ALA A 35 3.31 2.88 3.22
CA ALA A 35 3.89 1.64 3.71
C ALA A 35 5.33 1.85 4.20
N GLU A 36 5.76 0.97 5.09
CA GLU A 36 7.10 1.01 5.66
C GLU A 36 7.77 -0.35 5.66
N ARG A 37 9.07 -0.35 5.37
CA ARG A 37 9.94 -1.51 5.55
C ARG A 37 10.98 -1.19 6.62
N GLN A 38 11.01 -2.00 7.66
CA GLN A 38 12.07 -1.95 8.65
C GLN A 38 13.38 -2.47 8.04
N GLY A 39 14.37 -1.59 7.89
CA GLY A 39 15.76 -1.95 7.64
C GLY A 39 16.52 -2.13 8.96
N THR A 40 17.81 -2.46 8.86
CA THR A 40 18.69 -2.63 10.03
C THR A 40 18.89 -1.33 10.79
N GLU A 41 19.14 -0.23 10.07
CA GLU A 41 19.51 1.07 10.65
C GLU A 41 18.47 2.17 10.36
N TYR A 42 17.55 1.94 9.43
CA TYR A 42 16.61 2.95 8.95
C TYR A 42 15.29 2.32 8.49
N ILE A 43 14.24 3.14 8.48
CA ILE A 43 12.92 2.79 7.95
C ILE A 43 12.85 3.31 6.52
N HIS A 44 12.53 2.43 5.58
CA HIS A 44 12.21 2.86 4.22
C HIS A 44 10.72 3.18 4.14
N HIS A 45 10.39 4.32 3.55
CA HIS A 45 9.03 4.77 3.31
C HIS A 45 8.63 4.53 1.85
N TYR A 46 7.40 4.08 1.65
CA TYR A 46 6.84 3.83 0.33
C TYR A 46 5.40 4.30 0.23
N LEU A 47 4.96 4.57 -1.00
CA LEU A 47 3.58 4.82 -1.36
C LEU A 47 3.09 3.74 -2.30
N ILE A 48 1.86 3.27 -2.08
CA ILE A 48 1.15 2.36 -2.99
C ILE A 48 -0.11 3.05 -3.44
N GLN A 49 -0.24 3.31 -4.75
CA GLN A 49 -1.41 4.00 -5.29
C GLN A 49 -2.62 3.08 -5.26
N VAL A 50 -3.65 3.46 -4.51
CA VAL A 50 -4.87 2.66 -4.36
C VAL A 50 -6.09 3.30 -5.02
N ILE A 51 -6.04 4.61 -5.29
CA ILE A 51 -7.04 5.33 -6.07
C ILE A 51 -6.33 6.22 -7.11
N PRO A 52 -6.70 6.16 -8.40
CA PRO A 52 -7.47 5.06 -8.99
C PRO A 52 -6.68 3.74 -8.82
N ARG A 53 -7.42 2.64 -8.65
CA ARG A 53 -6.80 1.31 -8.58
C ARG A 53 -6.11 1.00 -9.90
N LEU A 54 -4.86 0.56 -9.84
CA LEU A 54 -4.07 0.08 -10.98
C LEU A 54 -3.90 -1.43 -10.83
N PRO A 55 -4.79 -2.26 -11.41
CA PRO A 55 -4.75 -3.71 -11.21
C PRO A 55 -3.44 -4.30 -11.73
N GLU A 56 -3.02 -3.86 -12.91
CA GLU A 56 -1.72 -4.17 -13.48
C GLU A 56 -0.74 -3.05 -13.14
N GLY A 57 0.43 -3.39 -12.62
CA GLY A 57 1.48 -2.40 -12.35
C GLY A 57 1.41 -1.75 -10.96
N LEU A 58 0.62 -2.28 -10.03
CA LEU A 58 0.61 -1.79 -8.65
C LEU A 58 2.01 -1.97 -8.03
N ALA A 59 2.68 -0.87 -7.75
CA ALA A 59 4.09 -0.85 -7.35
C ALA A 59 4.31 -0.10 -6.04
N MET A 60 5.40 -0.45 -5.35
CA MET A 60 5.94 0.35 -4.27
C MET A 60 6.74 1.51 -4.84
N ILE A 61 6.30 2.73 -4.56
CA ILE A 61 6.98 3.96 -4.95
C ILE A 61 7.77 4.44 -3.74
N TYR A 62 9.10 4.50 -3.85
CA TYR A 62 9.92 5.09 -2.79
C TYR A 62 9.51 6.54 -2.55
N VAL A 63 9.44 6.93 -1.28
CA VAL A 63 9.20 8.32 -0.88
C VAL A 63 10.28 8.73 0.12
N ASP A 64 10.83 9.93 -0.09
CA ASP A 64 11.80 10.48 0.85
C ASP A 64 11.10 10.76 2.20
N PRO A 65 11.72 10.44 3.35
CA PRO A 65 11.13 10.72 4.66
C PRO A 65 10.72 12.18 4.85
N GLU A 66 11.41 13.14 4.23
CA GLU A 66 11.16 14.58 4.31
C GLU A 66 10.16 15.08 3.25
N GLU A 67 9.71 14.22 2.33
CA GLU A 67 8.72 14.60 1.31
C GLU A 67 7.39 14.99 1.99
N MET A 68 6.83 16.12 1.57
CA MET A 68 5.57 16.63 2.12
C MET A 68 4.36 15.92 1.52
N LEU A 69 3.54 15.32 2.39
CA LEU A 69 2.32 14.59 2.05
C LEU A 69 1.14 15.13 2.85
N ILE A 70 -0.07 14.95 2.29
CA ILE A 70 -1.32 15.24 2.97
C ILE A 70 -1.79 13.94 3.62
N ASP A 71 -1.80 13.88 4.95
CA ASP A 71 -2.40 12.76 5.69
C ASP A 71 -3.92 12.81 5.54
N CYS A 72 -4.49 11.78 4.94
CA CYS A 72 -5.93 11.63 4.76
C CYS A 72 -6.57 10.82 5.90
N GLY A 73 -5.78 10.42 6.90
CA GLY A 73 -6.23 9.77 8.11
C GLY A 73 -6.18 8.24 8.04
N ASN A 74 -7.14 7.62 8.73
CA ASN A 74 -7.16 6.21 9.14
C ASN A 74 -6.74 5.20 8.05
N PRO A 75 -6.26 4.01 8.47
CA PRO A 75 -6.00 2.91 7.55
C PRO A 75 -7.20 2.63 6.63
N PRO A 76 -6.96 2.37 5.33
CA PRO A 76 -8.05 2.05 4.41
C PRO A 76 -8.78 0.79 4.87
N THR A 77 -10.11 0.82 4.77
CA THR A 77 -10.89 -0.41 4.91
C THR A 77 -10.97 -1.07 3.55
N PHE A 78 -10.35 -2.23 3.41
CA PHE A 78 -10.44 -3.02 2.21
C PHE A 78 -11.71 -3.89 2.23
N ASP A 79 -12.47 -3.81 1.15
CA ASP A 79 -13.61 -4.68 0.88
C ASP A 79 -13.12 -5.88 0.04
N TYR A 80 -13.19 -7.07 0.62
CA TYR A 80 -12.69 -8.32 0.06
C TYR A 80 -13.79 -9.12 -0.67
N ALA A 81 -14.62 -8.44 -1.46
CA ALA A 81 -15.70 -9.09 -2.18
C ALA A 81 -15.18 -10.21 -3.12
N ASP A 82 -15.95 -11.30 -3.19
CA ASP A 82 -15.77 -12.43 -4.11
C ASP A 82 -14.37 -13.06 -4.10
N GLY A 83 -13.95 -13.56 -2.92
CA GLY A 83 -12.70 -14.32 -2.79
C GLY A 83 -12.69 -15.62 -3.58
N GLU A 84 -11.56 -15.90 -4.21
CA GLU A 84 -11.30 -17.10 -5.00
C GLU A 84 -10.37 -18.06 -4.23
N THR A 85 -10.73 -19.34 -4.17
CA THR A 85 -9.85 -20.39 -3.63
C THR A 85 -8.79 -20.77 -4.66
N ARG A 86 -7.71 -20.01 -4.70
CA ARG A 86 -6.49 -20.30 -5.48
C ARG A 86 -5.24 -19.91 -4.70
N ASN A 87 -4.07 -20.37 -5.15
CA ASN A 87 -2.82 -20.27 -4.38
C ASN A 87 -1.74 -19.41 -5.03
N ASP A 88 -2.08 -18.67 -6.09
CA ASP A 88 -1.16 -17.99 -7.00
C ASP A 88 -1.51 -16.50 -7.18
N PRO A 89 -1.48 -15.68 -6.11
CA PRO A 89 -1.87 -14.27 -6.20
C PRO A 89 -1.04 -13.51 -7.26
N ALA A 90 -1.71 -12.71 -8.07
CA ALA A 90 -1.09 -11.82 -9.05
C ALA A 90 -0.70 -10.49 -8.41
N ILE A 91 0.09 -9.68 -9.14
CA ILE A 91 0.33 -8.29 -8.74
C ILE A 91 -1.02 -7.57 -8.72
N GLY A 92 -1.26 -6.77 -7.68
CA GLY A 92 -2.51 -6.06 -7.51
C GLY A 92 -3.60 -6.88 -6.81
N ASP A 93 -3.37 -8.15 -6.50
CA ASP A 93 -4.29 -8.96 -5.68
C ASP A 93 -4.03 -8.76 -4.19
N ILE A 94 -5.11 -8.77 -3.41
CA ILE A 94 -5.03 -9.03 -1.97
C ILE A 94 -5.23 -10.54 -1.76
N PHE A 95 -4.52 -11.15 -0.84
CA PHE A 95 -4.71 -12.56 -0.51
C PHE A 95 -4.53 -12.83 0.98
N GLU A 96 -5.07 -13.95 1.43
CA GLU A 96 -4.99 -14.42 2.81
C GLU A 96 -4.08 -15.65 2.92
N ASN A 97 -3.33 -15.70 4.02
CA ASN A 97 -2.62 -16.89 4.46
C ASN A 97 -2.68 -16.98 6.01
N PRO A 98 -2.14 -18.03 6.65
CA PRO A 98 -2.16 -18.16 8.12
C PRO A 98 -1.47 -17.05 8.92
N LYS A 99 -0.70 -16.18 8.27
CA LYS A 99 0.03 -15.06 8.90
C LYS A 99 -0.70 -13.72 8.77
N GLY A 100 -1.68 -13.61 7.87
CA GLY A 100 -2.46 -12.39 7.68
C GLY A 100 -2.94 -12.18 6.25
N THR A 101 -3.37 -10.94 5.96
CA THR A 101 -3.91 -10.51 4.68
C THR A 101 -2.97 -9.52 4.01
N TYR A 102 -2.53 -9.83 2.80
CA TYR A 102 -1.45 -9.12 2.13
C TYR A 102 -1.84 -8.67 0.72
N LEU A 103 -1.44 -7.45 0.37
CA LEU A 103 -1.50 -6.91 -1.00
C LEU A 103 -0.17 -7.21 -1.71
N LYS A 104 -0.21 -7.89 -2.84
CA LYS A 104 0.99 -8.17 -3.65
C LYS A 104 1.27 -7.01 -4.59
N VAL A 105 2.49 -6.48 -4.56
CA VAL A 105 2.91 -5.29 -5.34
C VAL A 105 4.26 -5.50 -5.99
N ILE A 106 4.56 -4.76 -7.06
CA ILE A 106 5.88 -4.70 -7.68
C ILE A 106 6.84 -3.99 -6.74
N GLU A 107 8.03 -4.55 -6.58
CA GLU A 107 9.14 -3.92 -5.88
C GLU A 107 10.10 -3.28 -6.91
N ASP A 108 10.80 -2.20 -6.53
CA ASP A 108 11.73 -1.47 -7.40
C ASP A 108 12.62 -2.42 -8.22
N PRO A 109 12.75 -2.21 -9.55
CA PRO A 109 13.51 -3.08 -10.45
C PRO A 109 15.00 -3.22 -10.11
N LYS A 110 15.57 -2.36 -9.24
CA LYS A 110 16.93 -2.54 -8.70
C LYS A 110 17.02 -3.64 -7.64
N SER A 111 15.90 -4.09 -7.10
CA SER A 111 15.83 -5.23 -6.18
C SER A 111 15.86 -6.54 -6.96
N GLN A 112 16.61 -7.54 -6.48
CA GLN A 112 16.55 -8.90 -7.04
C GLN A 112 15.16 -9.55 -6.88
N LYS A 113 14.26 -8.95 -6.09
CA LYS A 113 12.89 -9.39 -5.90
C LYS A 113 11.97 -8.49 -6.71
N MET A 114 11.22 -9.11 -7.61
CA MET A 114 10.27 -8.41 -8.49
C MET A 114 8.99 -7.95 -7.76
N PHE A 115 8.77 -8.41 -6.52
CA PHE A 115 7.54 -8.14 -5.78
C PHE A 115 7.74 -8.13 -4.26
N ALA A 116 6.82 -7.45 -3.59
CA ALA A 116 6.69 -7.34 -2.15
C ALA A 116 5.24 -7.53 -1.71
N PHE A 117 5.04 -7.62 -0.40
CA PHE A 117 3.75 -7.89 0.22
C PHE A 117 3.47 -6.82 1.27
N ILE A 118 2.37 -6.09 1.12
CA ILE A 118 1.96 -5.09 2.10
C ILE A 118 0.92 -5.71 3.00
N ASP A 119 1.18 -5.72 4.30
CA ASP A 119 0.17 -6.08 5.30
C ASP A 119 -0.96 -5.05 5.25
N THR A 120 -2.16 -5.51 4.88
CA THR A 120 -3.32 -4.64 4.63
C THR A 120 -3.87 -3.98 5.90
N THR A 121 -3.50 -4.48 7.08
CA THR A 121 -3.92 -3.93 8.36
C THR A 121 -2.94 -2.88 8.88
N SER A 122 -1.63 -3.13 8.73
CA SER A 122 -0.59 -2.31 9.35
C SER A 122 0.22 -1.45 8.38
N GLY A 123 0.11 -1.66 7.07
CA GLY A 123 0.97 -1.03 6.07
C GLY A 123 2.44 -1.49 6.13
N GLU A 124 2.76 -2.54 6.87
CA GLU A 124 4.13 -3.05 6.93
C GLU A 124 4.48 -3.86 5.67
N VAL A 125 5.66 -3.60 5.10
CA VAL A 125 6.20 -4.36 3.98
C VAL A 125 6.81 -5.66 4.49
N LYS A 126 6.22 -6.79 4.11
CA LYS A 126 6.69 -8.14 4.42
C LYS A 126 7.34 -8.82 3.21
N ARG A 127 8.14 -9.85 3.50
CA ARG A 127 8.78 -10.72 2.50
C ARG A 127 8.17 -12.12 2.58
N ARG A 128 8.16 -12.85 1.45
CA ARG A 128 7.83 -14.29 1.35
C ARG A 128 6.47 -14.65 1.98
N GLN A 129 5.38 -14.04 1.50
CA GLN A 129 4.03 -14.29 2.03
C GLN A 129 3.18 -15.25 1.18
N GLU A 130 3.64 -15.73 0.02
CA GLU A 130 2.84 -16.64 -0.83
C GLU A 130 2.79 -18.09 -0.33
N ARG A 131 3.38 -18.40 0.82
CA ARG A 131 3.28 -19.75 1.38
C ARG A 131 1.94 -19.94 2.07
N GLY A 132 1.18 -20.93 1.62
CA GLY A 132 -0.09 -21.31 2.24
C GLY A 132 -1.21 -20.31 1.99
N VAL A 133 -1.25 -19.72 0.79
CA VAL A 133 -2.37 -18.88 0.36
C VAL A 133 -3.67 -19.69 0.45
N ILE A 134 -4.68 -19.10 1.07
CA ILE A 134 -6.00 -19.69 1.34
C ILE A 134 -7.03 -19.14 0.35
N THR A 135 -7.06 -17.81 0.22
CA THR A 135 -8.04 -17.06 -0.58
C THR A 135 -7.32 -15.91 -1.27
N VAL A 136 -7.69 -15.62 -2.52
CA VAL A 136 -7.23 -14.47 -3.28
C VAL A 136 -8.44 -13.59 -3.63
N TYR A 137 -8.29 -12.28 -3.46
CA TYR A 137 -9.29 -11.26 -3.72
C TYR A 137 -8.82 -10.38 -4.88
N PRO A 138 -9.11 -10.73 -6.14
CA PRO A 138 -8.69 -9.91 -7.28
C PRO A 138 -9.57 -8.67 -7.46
N ALA A 139 -10.76 -8.61 -6.87
CA ALA A 139 -11.74 -7.54 -7.07
C ALA A 139 -11.86 -6.56 -5.89
N TRP A 140 -10.85 -6.52 -5.00
CA TRP A 140 -10.91 -5.66 -3.80
C TRP A 140 -11.13 -4.18 -4.12
N ARG A 141 -11.72 -3.48 -3.14
CA ARG A 141 -12.00 -2.03 -3.19
C ARG A 141 -11.64 -1.37 -1.85
N ILE A 142 -11.46 -0.06 -1.86
CA ILE A 142 -11.35 0.74 -0.63
C ILE A 142 -12.70 1.38 -0.34
N ARG A 143 -13.10 1.37 0.93
CA ARG A 143 -14.27 2.08 1.47
C ARG A 143 -13.86 3.32 2.24
#